data_AF-A0A4Q5TCH3-F1
#
_entry.id   AF-A0A4Q5TCH3-F1
#
_cell.length_a   1.000
_cell.length_b   1.000
_cell.length_c   1.000
_cell.angle_alpha   90.00
_cell.angle_beta   90.00
_cell.angle_gamma   90.00
#
_symmetry.space_group_name_H-M   'P 1'
#
loop_
_entity.id
_entity.type
_entity.pdbx_description
1 polymer ?
#
loop_
_entity_poly.entity_id
_entity_poly.type
_entity_poly.pdbx_seq_one_letter_code
_entity_poly.pdbx_strand_id
1 'polypeptide(L)'
;MNITTDIEEINRTNDTPIHTEETALQGIKTYFREALQELEPEISAAEAECNCRIIINIMPPMEEWKAPVGQSQPGLSVTLEGYSEALSLKIQQALMGVMDASRDEDSPE
;
A
#
# COMPACT_ATOMS: atom_id res chain seq x y z
N MET A 1 -6.33 -9.55 -8.30
CA MET A 1 -5.79 -8.70 -7.23
C MET A 1 -5.91 -7.22 -7.58
N ASN A 2 -6.83 -6.55 -6.90
CA ASN A 2 -7.29 -5.19 -7.13
C ASN A 2 -6.61 -4.21 -6.15
N ILE A 3 -5.34 -3.91 -6.41
CA ILE A 3 -4.53 -2.97 -5.62
C ILE A 3 -4.54 -1.60 -6.30
N THR A 4 -4.86 -0.55 -5.54
CA THR A 4 -4.78 0.85 -5.96
C THR A 4 -3.98 1.66 -4.94
N THR A 5 -3.43 2.80 -5.33
CA THR A 5 -2.94 3.80 -4.36
C THR A 5 -4.01 4.86 -4.10
N ASP A 6 -3.94 5.52 -2.94
CA ASP A 6 -4.76 6.70 -2.62
C ASP A 6 -4.56 7.83 -3.63
N ILE A 7 -3.32 8.03 -4.12
CA ILE A 7 -2.99 8.98 -5.19
C ILE A 7 -3.79 8.66 -6.47
N GLU A 8 -3.92 7.39 -6.85
CA GLU A 8 -4.73 6.99 -8.00
C GLU A 8 -6.23 7.25 -7.77
N GLU A 9 -6.74 7.09 -6.55
CA GLU A 9 -8.14 7.39 -6.23
C GLU A 9 -8.42 8.90 -6.20
N ILE A 10 -7.51 9.69 -5.63
CA ILE A 10 -7.55 11.15 -5.62
C ILE A 10 -7.51 11.68 -7.05
N ASN A 11 -6.61 11.18 -7.89
CA ASN A 11 -6.48 11.61 -9.29
C ASN A 11 -7.68 11.23 -10.16
N ARG A 12 -8.48 10.23 -9.77
CA ARG A 12 -9.74 9.90 -10.46
C ARG A 12 -10.88 10.83 -10.07
N THR A 13 -10.81 11.48 -8.91
CA THR A 13 -11.95 12.21 -8.31
C THR A 13 -11.73 13.71 -8.20
N ASN A 14 -10.49 14.21 -8.27
CA ASN A 14 -10.16 15.63 -8.17
C ASN A 14 -9.80 16.26 -9.51
N ASP A 15 -10.18 17.53 -9.69
CA ASP A 15 -9.78 18.37 -10.84
C ASP A 15 -8.28 18.71 -10.84
N THR A 16 -7.64 18.71 -9.67
CA THR A 16 -6.19 18.96 -9.54
C THR A 16 -5.49 17.65 -9.16
N PRO A 17 -4.81 16.98 -10.11
CA PRO A 17 -4.12 15.74 -9.84
C PRO A 17 -2.87 15.97 -8.99
N ILE A 18 -2.60 15.04 -8.07
CA ILE A 18 -1.31 14.91 -7.41
C ILE A 18 -0.32 14.35 -8.42
N HIS A 19 0.77 15.08 -8.65
CA HIS A 19 1.85 14.63 -9.51
C HIS A 19 2.75 13.65 -8.75
N THR A 20 2.75 12.41 -9.22
CA THR A 20 3.66 11.35 -8.75
C THR A 20 4.13 10.57 -9.96
N GLU A 21 5.39 10.17 -9.98
CA GLU A 21 5.93 9.38 -11.09
C GLU A 21 5.16 8.05 -11.20
N GLU A 22 4.63 7.76 -12.39
CA GLU A 22 3.86 6.53 -12.65
C GLU A 22 4.68 5.28 -12.31
N THR A 23 5.99 5.32 -12.58
CA THR A 23 6.95 4.27 -12.23
C THR A 23 7.04 4.01 -10.73
N ALA A 24 6.95 5.07 -9.89
CA ALA A 24 6.96 4.94 -8.45
C ALA A 24 5.67 4.27 -7.94
N LEU A 25 4.50 4.66 -8.46
CA LEU A 25 3.22 4.03 -8.12
C LEU A 25 3.16 2.55 -8.56
N GLN A 26 3.69 2.23 -9.74
CA GLN A 26 3.78 0.84 -10.21
C GLN A 26 4.77 0.01 -9.38
N GLY A 27 5.89 0.61 -8.95
CA GLY A 27 6.85 -0.03 -8.05
C GLY A 27 6.21 -0.41 -6.72
N ILE A 28 5.49 0.53 -6.08
CA ILE A 28 4.75 0.29 -4.84
C ILE A 28 3.72 -0.84 -5.04
N LYS A 29 2.90 -0.79 -6.09
CA LYS A 29 1.90 -1.84 -6.35
C LYS A 29 2.52 -3.21 -6.61
N THR A 30 3.65 -3.27 -7.30
CA THR A 30 4.37 -4.52 -7.57
C THR A 30 4.88 -5.13 -6.26
N TYR A 31 5.49 -4.32 -5.41
CA TYR A 31 6.02 -4.75 -4.11
C TYR A 31 4.93 -5.36 -3.21
N PHE A 32 3.77 -4.71 -3.11
CA PHE A 32 2.63 -5.24 -2.34
C PHE A 32 1.99 -6.47 -3.00
N ARG A 33 2.02 -6.57 -4.32
CA ARG A 33 1.53 -7.76 -5.03
C ARG A 33 2.40 -8.98 -4.76
N GLU A 34 3.72 -8.82 -4.78
CA GLU A 34 4.66 -9.90 -4.46
C GLU A 34 4.47 -10.39 -3.02
N ALA A 35 4.30 -9.46 -2.07
CA ALA A 35 3.98 -9.77 -0.68
C ALA A 35 2.70 -10.61 -0.48
N LEU A 36 1.74 -10.46 -1.40
CA LEU A 36 0.44 -11.11 -1.34
C LEU A 36 0.31 -12.30 -2.29
N GLN A 37 1.38 -12.71 -2.96
CA GLN A 37 1.33 -13.77 -3.96
C GLN A 37 0.78 -15.09 -3.41
N GLU A 38 1.11 -15.44 -2.16
CA GLU A 38 0.58 -16.65 -1.51
C GLU A 38 -0.91 -16.55 -1.18
N LEU A 39 -1.43 -15.34 -0.97
CA LEU A 39 -2.85 -15.05 -0.69
C LEU A 39 -3.65 -14.74 -1.96
N GLU A 40 -3.01 -14.62 -3.12
CA GLU A 40 -3.65 -14.34 -4.41
C GLU A 40 -4.91 -15.17 -4.71
N PRO A 41 -4.95 -16.50 -4.49
CA PRO A 41 -6.16 -17.28 -4.76
C PRO A 41 -7.32 -16.91 -3.82
N GLU A 42 -7.05 -16.69 -2.53
CA GLU A 42 -8.08 -16.30 -1.55
C GLU A 42 -8.60 -14.88 -1.84
N ILE A 43 -7.69 -13.96 -2.17
CA ILE A 43 -8.01 -12.58 -2.52
C ILE A 43 -8.82 -12.52 -3.81
N SER A 44 -8.41 -13.26 -4.85
CA SER A 44 -9.10 -13.26 -6.15
C SER A 44 -10.48 -13.91 -6.07
N ALA A 45 -10.66 -14.93 -5.22
CA ALA A 45 -11.97 -15.51 -4.95
C ALA A 45 -12.89 -14.49 -4.28
N ALA A 46 -12.41 -13.78 -3.25
CA ALA A 46 -13.17 -12.71 -2.62
C ALA A 46 -13.52 -11.60 -3.64
N GLU A 47 -12.55 -11.10 -4.40
CA GLU A 47 -12.76 -10.07 -5.44
C GLU A 47 -13.80 -10.44 -6.51
N ALA A 48 -14.05 -11.73 -6.75
CA ALA A 48 -15.09 -12.18 -7.68
C ALA A 48 -16.50 -12.08 -7.08
N GLU A 49 -16.63 -12.10 -5.75
CA GLU A 49 -17.90 -12.12 -5.01
C GLU A 49 -18.26 -10.75 -4.41
N CYS A 50 -17.26 -9.92 -4.13
CA CYS A 50 -17.40 -8.59 -3.54
C CYS A 50 -16.61 -7.53 -4.34
N ASN A 51 -17.03 -6.27 -4.21
CA ASN A 51 -16.21 -5.13 -4.65
C ASN A 51 -15.06 -4.87 -3.67
N CYS A 52 -14.21 -5.87 -3.51
CA CYS A 52 -13.10 -5.89 -2.58
C CYS A 52 -11.88 -5.14 -3.16
N ARG A 53 -11.22 -4.34 -2.32
CA ARG A 53 -10.14 -3.43 -2.73
C ARG A 53 -9.04 -3.31 -1.68
N ILE A 54 -7.80 -3.28 -2.15
CA ILE A 54 -6.63 -2.97 -1.34
C ILE A 54 -6.15 -1.57 -1.74
N ILE A 55 -6.19 -0.62 -0.80
CA ILE A 55 -5.80 0.77 -1.03
C ILE A 55 -4.50 1.02 -0.27
N ILE A 56 -3.44 1.40 -0.97
CA ILE A 56 -2.16 1.79 -0.37
C ILE A 56 -2.18 3.30 -0.17
N ASN A 57 -2.18 3.77 1.08
CA ASN A 57 -2.10 5.20 1.39
C ASN A 57 -0.65 5.64 1.59
N ILE A 58 -0.24 6.71 0.90
CA ILE A 58 1.13 7.21 0.86
C ILE A 58 1.19 8.51 1.70
N MET A 59 1.87 8.50 2.86
CA MET A 59 1.94 9.67 3.76
C MET A 59 3.37 10.19 3.99
N PRO A 60 3.59 11.53 4.12
CA PRO A 60 2.67 12.63 3.84
C PRO A 60 2.78 13.09 2.35
N PRO A 61 1.77 13.84 1.83
CA PRO A 61 1.85 14.47 0.51
C PRO A 61 3.08 15.38 0.43
N MET A 62 3.96 15.08 -0.52
CA MET A 62 5.27 15.71 -0.71
C MET A 62 5.18 17.17 -1.21
N GLU A 63 4.77 18.13 -0.37
CA GLU A 63 5.06 19.54 -0.65
C GLU A 63 5.82 20.28 0.47
N GLU A 64 5.62 19.98 1.75
CA GLU A 64 6.39 20.63 2.81
C GLU A 64 6.54 19.73 4.04
N TRP A 65 7.66 19.01 4.19
CA TRP A 65 7.98 18.40 5.48
C TRP A 65 9.48 18.37 5.78
N LYS A 66 9.87 19.07 6.85
CA LYS A 66 11.09 18.81 7.62
C LYS A 66 10.69 17.96 8.82
N ALA A 67 10.90 16.65 8.74
CA ALA A 67 10.63 15.76 9.86
C ALA A 67 11.48 16.15 11.09
N PRO A 68 10.93 16.17 12.32
CA PRO A 68 11.75 16.25 13.52
C PRO A 68 12.59 14.97 13.65
N VAL A 69 13.89 15.16 13.88
CA VAL A 69 14.88 14.08 14.02
C VAL A 69 14.45 13.12 15.15
N GLY A 70 14.24 11.83 14.82
CA GLY A 70 14.05 10.77 15.81
C GLY A 70 12.69 10.04 15.79
N GLN A 71 11.78 10.32 14.84
CA GLN A 71 10.59 9.48 14.62
C GLN A 71 10.74 8.63 13.36
N SER A 72 10.91 7.32 13.58
CA SER A 72 10.80 6.29 12.56
C SER A 72 9.32 6.19 12.15
N GLN A 73 8.96 6.57 10.93
CA GLN A 73 7.65 6.23 10.37
C GLN A 73 7.78 5.67 8.95
N PRO A 74 7.17 4.51 8.65
CA PRO A 74 7.06 4.00 7.29
C PRO A 74 6.06 4.87 6.51
N GLY A 75 6.46 5.41 5.36
CA GLY A 75 5.65 6.32 4.54
C GLY A 75 4.46 5.70 3.81
N LEU A 76 4.04 4.49 4.20
CA LEU A 76 3.01 3.69 3.54
C LEU A 76 2.07 3.06 4.58
N SER A 77 0.77 3.08 4.31
CA SER A 77 -0.25 2.37 5.08
C SER A 77 -1.21 1.67 4.12
N VAL A 78 -2.02 0.73 4.62
CA VAL A 78 -2.98 -0.01 3.78
C VAL A 78 -4.37 -0.02 4.40
N THR A 79 -5.35 0.28 3.56
CA THR A 79 -6.78 0.15 3.84
C THR A 79 -7.34 -1.03 3.05
N LEU A 80 -8.08 -1.91 3.72
CA LEU A 80 -8.74 -3.07 3.12
C LEU A 80 -10.25 -2.85 3.14
N GLU A 81 -10.87 -2.91 1.97
CA GLU A 81 -12.31 -2.71 1.83
C GLU A 81 -13.01 -3.96 1.31
N GLY A 82 -14.18 -4.25 1.87
CA GLY A 82 -15.05 -5.36 1.44
C GLY A 82 -14.58 -6.76 1.85
N TYR A 83 -13.30 -6.95 2.16
CA TYR A 83 -12.77 -8.23 2.60
C TYR A 83 -13.37 -8.65 3.96
N SER A 84 -13.51 -9.95 4.16
CA SER A 84 -13.89 -10.50 5.46
C SER A 84 -12.81 -10.19 6.52
N GLU A 85 -13.19 -10.13 7.79
CA GLU A 85 -12.24 -9.89 8.89
C GLU A 85 -11.09 -10.91 8.90
N ALA A 86 -11.41 -12.19 8.66
CA ALA A 86 -10.43 -13.27 8.61
C ALA A 86 -9.41 -13.10 7.48
N LEU A 87 -9.85 -12.72 6.28
CA LEU A 87 -8.96 -12.49 5.13
C LEU A 87 -8.18 -11.18 5.30
N SER A 88 -8.82 -10.15 5.85
CA SER A 88 -8.17 -8.86 6.13
C SER A 88 -6.98 -9.01 7.07
N LEU A 89 -7.12 -9.82 8.12
CA LEU A 89 -6.04 -10.12 9.05
C LEU A 89 -4.87 -10.84 8.36
N LYS A 90 -5.16 -11.83 7.50
CA LYS A 90 -4.12 -12.54 6.73
C LYS A 90 -3.36 -11.59 5.80
N ILE A 91 -4.09 -10.73 5.09
CA ILE A 91 -3.50 -9.71 4.19
C ILE A 91 -2.60 -8.78 5.01
N GLN A 92 -3.08 -8.25 6.14
CA GLN A 92 -2.28 -7.36 7.00
C GLN A 92 -1.02 -8.04 7.54
N GLN A 93 -1.11 -9.32 7.93
CA GLN A 93 0.04 -10.09 8.42
C GLN A 93 1.09 -10.32 7.32
N ALA A 94 0.66 -10.64 6.09
CA ALA A 94 1.55 -10.79 4.95
C ALA A 94 2.26 -9.48 4.61
N LEU A 95 1.56 -8.35 4.74
CA LEU A 95 2.10 -7.02 4.46
C LEU A 95 2.98 -6.47 5.59
N MET A 96 2.80 -6.92 6.84
CA MET A 96 3.63 -6.49 7.98
C MET A 96 5.11 -6.80 7.78
N GLY A 97 5.45 -7.98 7.25
CA GLY A 97 6.86 -8.36 6.98
C GLY A 97 7.52 -7.50 5.90
N VAL A 98 6.70 -6.88 5.04
CA VAL A 98 7.11 -6.07 3.90
C VAL A 98 7.24 -4.60 4.30
N MET A 99 6.38 -4.12 5.20
CA MET A 99 6.50 -2.78 5.79
C MET A 99 7.68 -2.65 6.77
N ASP A 100 8.15 -3.75 7.38
CA ASP A 100 9.30 -3.73 8.31
C ASP A 100 10.65 -3.92 7.58
N ALA A 101 10.71 -4.70 6.50
CA ALA A 101 11.93 -4.93 5.71
C ALA A 101 12.48 -3.67 5.00
N SER A 102 11.64 -2.65 4.80
CA SER A 102 12.07 -1.33 4.30
C SER A 102 12.79 -0.47 5.35
N ARG A 103 12.97 -0.97 6.60
CA ARG A 103 13.69 -0.28 7.69
C ARG A 103 15.16 -0.71 7.82
N ASP A 104 15.56 -1.84 7.26
CA ASP A 104 16.87 -2.47 7.52
C ASP A 104 17.86 -2.43 6.34
N GLU A 105 17.64 -1.58 5.32
CA GLU A 105 18.64 -1.29 4.28
C GLU A 105 19.48 -0.02 4.53
N ASP A 106 19.54 0.49 5.77
CA ASP A 106 20.47 1.56 6.18
C ASP A 106 21.27 1.19 7.45
N SER A 107 22.04 0.09 7.36
CA SER A 107 23.15 -0.16 8.28
C SER A 107 24.32 -0.86 7.57
N PRO A 108 25.17 -0.11 6.84
CA PRO A 108 26.55 -0.51 6.69
C PRO A 108 27.30 -0.22 8.01
N GLU A 109 27.83 -1.28 8.63
CA GLU A 109 28.88 -1.20 9.67
C GLU A 109 30.18 -0.52 9.15
#